data_AF-D0UTA5-F1
#
_entry.id   AF-D0UTA5-F1
#
_cell.length_a   1.000
_cell.length_b   1.000
_cell.length_c   1.000
_cell.angle_alpha   90.00
_cell.angle_beta   90.00
_cell.angle_gamma   90.00
#
_symmetry.space_group_name_H-M   'P 1'
#
loop_
_entity.id
_entity.type
_entity.pdbx_description
1 polymer ?
#
loop_
_entity_poly.entity_id
_entity_poly.type
_entity_poly.pdbx_seq_one_letter_code
_entity_poly.pdbx_strand_id
1 'polypeptide(L)'
;EICEELESVARKLIQEDGLKAGLAFPTGCSRNHCAAHYTPNAGDTTVLQYDDVTKIDFGTHINGRIIDCAFTLAFNPKYDKLIEAVRDATNTGIKAAGIDVQLCDIGAAIQEVMESYEVELDGKVYQVKSIRNLNGHSISPYRIHAGKTVPIVKGGEATVMEENEFYAIETFGSTGRGQ
;
A
#
# COMPACT_ATOMS: atom_id res chain seq x y z
N GLU A 1 3.76 -21.10 -3.91
CA GLU A 1 3.47 -21.36 -2.48
C GLU A 1 2.73 -20.21 -1.78
N ILE A 2 3.39 -19.13 -1.33
CA ILE A 2 2.74 -18.08 -0.50
C ILE A 2 1.50 -17.47 -1.17
N CYS A 3 1.63 -16.99 -2.42
CA CYS A 3 0.52 -16.37 -3.13
C CYS A 3 -0.60 -17.38 -3.42
N GLU A 4 -0.26 -18.61 -3.83
CA GLU A 4 -1.25 -19.65 -4.11
C GLU A 4 -2.06 -20.03 -2.88
N GLU A 5 -1.43 -20.15 -1.71
CA GLU A 5 -2.13 -20.45 -0.45
C GLU A 5 -3.03 -19.29 -0.03
N LEU A 6 -2.52 -18.05 -0.08
CA LEU A 6 -3.30 -16.86 0.24
C LEU A 6 -4.53 -16.76 -0.66
N GLU A 7 -4.35 -16.90 -1.97
CA GLU A 7 -5.44 -16.80 -2.92
C GLU A 7 -6.44 -17.98 -2.82
N SER A 8 -5.95 -19.19 -2.53
CA SER A 8 -6.80 -20.36 -2.27
C SER A 8 -7.74 -20.11 -1.08
N VAL A 9 -7.22 -19.54 0.01
CA VAL A 9 -8.02 -19.15 1.17
C VAL A 9 -8.97 -17.99 0.82
N ALA A 10 -8.48 -16.96 0.14
CA ALA A 10 -9.28 -15.79 -0.23
C ALA A 10 -10.46 -16.17 -1.12
N ARG A 11 -10.26 -17.02 -2.15
CA ARG A 11 -11.34 -17.53 -3.02
C ARG A 11 -12.41 -18.29 -2.25
N LYS A 12 -12.02 -19.10 -1.26
CA LYS A 12 -12.96 -19.84 -0.40
C LYS A 12 -13.78 -18.90 0.48
N LEU A 13 -13.12 -17.95 1.15
CA LEU A 13 -13.78 -17.04 2.08
C LEU A 13 -14.70 -16.04 1.37
N ILE A 14 -14.30 -15.55 0.18
CA ILE A 14 -15.12 -14.63 -0.61
C ILE A 14 -16.27 -15.33 -1.35
N GLN A 15 -16.29 -16.67 -1.38
CA GLN A 15 -17.22 -17.49 -2.14
C GLN A 15 -17.21 -17.10 -3.63
N GLU A 16 -16.06 -17.29 -4.28
CA GLU A 16 -15.85 -16.90 -5.68
C GLU A 16 -17.01 -17.36 -6.61
N ASP A 17 -17.64 -16.40 -7.30
CA ASP A 17 -18.75 -16.60 -8.25
C ASP A 17 -18.55 -15.67 -9.46
N GLY A 18 -17.63 -16.05 -10.35
CA GLY A 18 -17.30 -15.30 -11.56
C GLY A 18 -17.00 -13.83 -11.25
N LEU A 19 -17.78 -12.91 -11.84
CA LEU A 19 -17.62 -11.47 -11.59
C LEU A 19 -18.44 -10.95 -10.40
N LYS A 20 -19.29 -11.76 -9.76
CA LYS A 20 -20.07 -11.32 -8.60
C LYS A 20 -19.27 -11.34 -7.32
N ALA A 21 -18.33 -12.26 -7.17
CA ALA A 21 -17.48 -12.36 -6.00
C ALA A 21 -16.14 -12.97 -6.40
N GLY A 22 -15.02 -12.40 -5.93
CA GLY A 22 -13.70 -12.90 -6.31
C GLY A 22 -12.55 -12.04 -5.81
N LEU A 23 -11.36 -12.31 -6.35
CA LEU A 23 -10.15 -11.53 -6.11
C LEU A 23 -10.16 -10.30 -7.03
N ALA A 24 -9.93 -9.11 -6.46
CA ALA A 24 -9.98 -7.87 -7.22
C ALA A 24 -8.72 -7.63 -8.06
N PHE A 25 -7.57 -8.08 -7.56
CA PHE A 25 -6.27 -7.98 -8.20
C PHE A 25 -5.32 -9.07 -7.65
N PRO A 26 -4.21 -9.38 -8.33
CA PRO A 26 -3.27 -10.42 -7.90
C PRO A 26 -2.66 -10.15 -6.53
N THR A 27 -2.21 -11.21 -5.85
CA THR A 27 -1.47 -11.06 -4.58
C THR A 27 -0.08 -10.47 -4.84
N GLY A 28 0.10 -9.20 -4.52
CA GLY A 28 1.39 -8.55 -4.44
C GLY A 28 2.20 -9.10 -3.27
N CYS A 29 3.46 -9.46 -3.55
CA CYS A 29 4.42 -9.91 -2.54
C CYS A 29 5.80 -9.26 -2.79
N SER A 30 5.79 -7.95 -3.06
CA SER A 30 6.98 -7.20 -3.46
C SER A 30 8.01 -7.17 -2.34
N ARG A 31 9.27 -7.45 -2.65
CA ARG A 31 10.34 -7.64 -1.65
C ARG A 31 11.39 -6.54 -1.70
N ASN A 32 11.86 -6.14 -0.52
CA ASN A 32 12.98 -5.23 -0.33
C ASN A 32 12.77 -3.92 -1.09
N HIS A 33 13.69 -3.58 -2.01
CA HIS A 33 13.65 -2.35 -2.79
C HIS A 33 12.48 -2.26 -3.78
N CYS A 34 11.84 -3.38 -4.15
CA CYS A 34 10.65 -3.38 -4.99
C CYS A 34 9.43 -3.06 -4.11
N ALA A 35 8.79 -1.90 -4.33
CA ALA A 35 7.73 -1.40 -3.46
C ALA A 35 6.37 -2.08 -3.70
N ALA A 36 5.99 -2.26 -4.97
CA ALA A 36 4.66 -2.75 -5.37
C ALA A 36 4.72 -3.51 -6.70
N HIS A 37 3.59 -4.16 -7.06
CA HIS A 37 3.32 -4.81 -8.34
C HIS A 37 4.19 -6.02 -8.73
N TYR A 38 4.94 -6.60 -7.80
CA TYR A 38 5.54 -7.91 -8.01
C TYR A 38 4.67 -9.03 -7.42
N THR A 39 4.37 -10.02 -8.25
CA THR A 39 3.83 -11.33 -7.90
C THR A 39 4.57 -12.38 -8.76
N PRO A 40 4.87 -13.58 -8.24
CA PRO A 40 5.66 -14.56 -8.99
C PRO A 40 4.91 -15.08 -10.22
N ASN A 41 5.61 -15.18 -11.34
CA ASN A 41 5.15 -15.94 -12.51
C ASN A 41 5.50 -17.43 -12.36
N ALA A 42 4.94 -18.27 -13.24
CA ALA A 42 5.32 -19.68 -13.30
C ALA A 42 6.83 -19.84 -13.51
N GLY A 43 7.45 -20.69 -12.68
CA GLY A 43 8.89 -20.94 -12.70
C GLY A 43 9.72 -19.94 -11.89
N ASP A 44 9.11 -18.97 -11.21
CA ASP A 44 9.81 -18.15 -10.23
C ASP A 44 10.23 -19.02 -9.03
N THR A 45 11.53 -19.14 -8.81
CA THR A 45 12.13 -19.95 -7.74
C THR A 45 12.51 -19.11 -6.52
N THR A 46 12.04 -17.88 -6.45
CA THR A 46 12.31 -16.96 -5.36
C THR A 46 11.78 -17.50 -4.03
N VAL A 47 12.65 -17.51 -3.02
CA VAL A 47 12.31 -17.94 -1.65
C VAL A 47 12.37 -16.74 -0.72
N LEU A 48 11.35 -16.59 0.14
CA LEU A 48 11.30 -15.60 1.21
C LEU A 48 12.41 -15.87 2.23
N GLN A 49 13.18 -14.84 2.57
CA GLN A 49 14.33 -14.88 3.47
C GLN A 49 14.02 -14.18 4.79
N TYR A 50 14.81 -14.47 5.83
CA TYR A 50 14.67 -13.86 7.16
C TYR A 50 14.78 -12.32 7.14
N ASP A 51 15.72 -11.79 6.33
CA ASP A 51 16.00 -10.35 6.25
C ASP A 51 15.13 -9.60 5.23
N ASP A 52 14.15 -10.26 4.62
CA ASP A 52 13.27 -9.60 3.66
C ASP A 52 12.25 -8.68 4.33
N VAL A 53 11.97 -7.57 3.65
CA VAL A 53 10.80 -6.72 3.89
C VAL A 53 9.81 -6.92 2.75
N THR A 54 8.75 -7.65 3.02
CA THR A 54 7.77 -8.09 2.00
C THR A 54 6.45 -7.36 2.19
N LYS A 55 5.96 -6.70 1.15
CA LYS A 55 4.63 -6.07 1.17
C LYS A 55 3.62 -7.09 0.64
N ILE A 56 2.69 -7.51 1.49
CA ILE A 56 1.57 -8.36 1.13
C ILE A 56 0.38 -7.46 0.85
N ASP A 57 -0.04 -7.45 -0.40
CA ASP A 57 -1.05 -6.55 -0.92
C ASP A 57 -2.01 -7.36 -1.81
N PHE A 58 -3.27 -7.45 -1.42
CA PHE A 58 -4.23 -8.29 -2.13
C PHE A 58 -5.64 -7.72 -1.98
N GLY A 59 -6.45 -7.94 -3.01
CA GLY A 59 -7.79 -7.38 -3.07
C GLY A 59 -8.87 -8.43 -3.18
N THR A 60 -10.03 -8.12 -2.62
CA THR A 60 -11.27 -8.91 -2.80
C THR A 60 -12.39 -8.00 -3.27
N HIS A 61 -13.43 -8.56 -3.89
CA HIS A 61 -14.61 -7.79 -4.22
C HIS A 61 -15.91 -8.60 -4.12
N ILE A 62 -17.01 -7.87 -3.89
CA ILE A 62 -18.39 -8.34 -4.10
C ILE A 62 -19.11 -7.33 -5.00
N ASN A 63 -19.67 -7.80 -6.12
CA ASN A 63 -20.34 -6.99 -7.15
C ASN A 63 -19.51 -5.75 -7.55
N GLY A 64 -18.21 -5.96 -7.73
CA GLY A 64 -17.24 -4.91 -8.09
C GLY A 64 -16.90 -3.93 -6.97
N ARG A 65 -17.45 -4.07 -5.76
CA ARG A 65 -17.04 -3.28 -4.59
C ARG A 65 -15.73 -3.85 -4.05
N ILE A 66 -14.64 -3.19 -4.42
CA ILE A 66 -13.27 -3.66 -4.14
C ILE A 66 -12.85 -3.22 -2.74
N ILE A 67 -12.21 -4.14 -2.02
CA ILE A 67 -11.34 -3.84 -0.90
C ILE A 67 -9.91 -3.96 -1.39
N ASP A 68 -9.17 -2.87 -1.23
CA ASP A 68 -7.74 -2.76 -1.45
C ASP A 68 -7.09 -2.52 -0.09
N CYS A 69 -6.24 -3.44 0.35
CA CYS A 69 -5.62 -3.40 1.67
C CYS A 69 -4.31 -4.18 1.67
N ALA A 70 -3.29 -3.59 2.26
CA ALA A 70 -1.95 -4.15 2.30
C ALA A 70 -1.33 -4.05 3.70
N PHE A 71 -0.33 -4.89 3.95
CA PHE A 71 0.53 -4.79 5.12
C PHE A 71 1.96 -5.23 4.79
N THR A 72 2.91 -4.89 5.67
CA THR A 72 4.31 -5.31 5.53
C THR A 72 4.61 -6.46 6.49
N LEU A 73 5.21 -7.53 5.95
CA LEU A 73 5.77 -8.66 6.67
C LEU A 73 7.30 -8.54 6.71
N ALA A 74 7.87 -8.55 7.91
CA ALA A 74 9.30 -8.70 8.15
C ALA A 74 9.51 -9.60 9.37
N PHE A 75 10.52 -10.47 9.32
CA PHE A 75 10.89 -11.34 10.45
C PHE A 75 11.98 -10.74 11.32
N ASN A 76 12.86 -9.93 10.73
CA ASN A 76 13.92 -9.26 11.46
C ASN A 76 13.38 -7.96 12.09
N PRO A 77 13.42 -7.82 13.43
CA PRO A 77 12.90 -6.63 14.13
C PRO A 77 13.66 -5.34 13.81
N LYS A 78 14.82 -5.41 13.13
CA LYS A 78 15.53 -4.20 12.67
C LYS A 78 14.66 -3.29 11.80
N TYR A 79 13.60 -3.82 11.17
CA TYR A 79 12.68 -3.06 10.33
C TYR A 79 11.45 -2.52 11.07
N ASP A 80 11.26 -2.83 12.36
CA ASP A 80 10.04 -2.48 13.11
C ASP A 80 9.74 -0.98 13.05
N LYS A 81 10.77 -0.16 13.27
CA LYS A 81 10.63 1.30 13.25
C LYS A 81 10.33 1.86 11.86
N LEU A 82 10.79 1.20 10.80
CA LEU A 82 10.44 1.56 9.42
C LEU A 82 8.96 1.21 9.13
N ILE A 83 8.51 0.05 9.59
CA ILE A 83 7.11 -0.39 9.46
C ILE A 83 6.19 0.52 10.27
N GLU A 84 6.60 0.91 11.48
CA GLU A 84 5.91 1.87 12.33
C GLU A 84 5.75 3.23 11.63
N ALA A 85 6.83 3.79 11.07
CA ALA A 85 6.79 5.06 10.34
C ALA A 85 5.76 5.06 9.21
N VAL A 86 5.74 3.99 8.39
CA VAL A 86 4.80 3.86 7.27
C VAL A 86 3.37 3.64 7.78
N ARG A 87 3.18 2.87 8.85
CA ARG A 87 1.86 2.66 9.46
C ARG A 87 1.28 3.97 10.00
N ASP A 88 2.09 4.76 10.69
CA ASP A 88 1.65 6.05 11.25
C ASP A 88 1.37 7.08 10.15
N ALA A 89 2.17 7.08 9.09
CA ALA A 89 1.92 7.91 7.92
C ALA A 89 0.60 7.52 7.21
N THR A 90 0.34 6.22 7.01
CA THR A 90 -0.95 5.73 6.47
C THR A 90 -2.13 6.13 7.35
N ASN A 91 -2.04 5.90 8.66
CA ASN A 91 -3.10 6.28 9.61
C ASN A 91 -3.32 7.80 9.64
N THR A 92 -2.27 8.60 9.45
CA THR A 92 -2.37 10.05 9.30
C THR A 92 -3.12 10.42 8.04
N GLY A 93 -2.83 9.77 6.91
CA GLY A 93 -3.58 9.93 5.67
C GLY A 93 -5.06 9.58 5.84
N ILE A 94 -5.37 8.46 6.49
CA ILE A 94 -6.75 8.04 6.79
C ILE A 94 -7.46 9.07 7.66
N LYS A 95 -6.80 9.59 8.70
CA LYS A 95 -7.36 10.59 9.61
C LYS A 95 -7.57 11.95 8.93
N ALA A 96 -6.68 12.31 7.99
CA ALA A 96 -6.77 13.56 7.25
C ALA A 96 -7.82 13.51 6.13
N ALA A 97 -8.14 12.32 5.61
CA ALA A 97 -9.13 12.13 4.56
C ALA A 97 -10.54 12.50 5.03
N GLY A 98 -11.31 13.11 4.14
CA GLY A 98 -12.69 13.51 4.40
C GLY A 98 -13.29 14.28 3.23
N ILE A 99 -14.62 14.39 3.21
CA ILE A 99 -15.33 15.21 2.22
C ILE A 99 -14.80 16.64 2.25
N ASP A 100 -14.64 17.24 1.07
CA ASP A 100 -14.11 18.58 0.84
C ASP A 100 -12.61 18.77 1.18
N VAL A 101 -11.91 17.71 1.61
CA VAL A 101 -10.47 17.77 1.87
C VAL A 101 -9.70 17.74 0.55
N GLN A 102 -8.73 18.65 0.40
CA GLN A 102 -7.83 18.66 -0.75
C GLN A 102 -6.83 17.51 -0.67
N LEU A 103 -6.66 16.78 -1.77
CA LEU A 103 -5.76 15.63 -1.86
C LEU A 103 -4.30 16.03 -1.56
N CYS A 104 -3.86 17.23 -1.96
CA CYS A 104 -2.53 17.75 -1.64
C CYS A 104 -2.28 17.93 -0.13
N ASP A 105 -3.31 18.26 0.65
CA ASP A 105 -3.19 18.47 2.11
C ASP A 105 -2.99 17.12 2.81
N ILE A 106 -3.68 16.08 2.33
CA ILE A 106 -3.47 14.70 2.79
C ILE A 106 -2.02 14.27 2.52
N GLY A 107 -1.51 14.53 1.30
CA GLY A 107 -0.14 14.21 0.95
C GLY A 107 0.91 14.96 1.76
N ALA A 108 0.65 16.23 2.11
CA ALA A 108 1.51 17.01 2.99
C ALA A 108 1.53 16.43 4.42
N ALA A 109 0.38 16.08 4.98
CA ALA A 109 0.28 15.49 6.32
C ALA A 109 0.96 14.12 6.40
N ILE A 110 0.77 13.27 5.38
CA ILE A 110 1.45 11.98 5.26
C ILE A 110 2.97 12.17 5.25
N GLN A 111 3.48 13.09 4.43
CA GLN A 111 4.91 13.34 4.32
C GLN A 111 5.51 13.87 5.62
N GLU A 112 4.83 14.79 6.29
CA GLU A 112 5.29 15.34 7.57
C GLU A 112 5.50 14.23 8.60
N VAL A 113 4.53 13.32 8.73
CA VAL A 113 4.65 12.21 9.68
C VAL A 113 5.72 11.22 9.21
N MET A 114 5.70 10.79 7.96
CA MET A 114 6.69 9.84 7.43
C MET A 114 8.14 10.33 7.64
N GLU A 115 8.41 11.58 7.27
CA GLU A 115 9.76 12.16 7.31
C GLU A 115 10.18 12.62 8.73
N SER A 116 9.30 12.50 9.73
CA SER A 116 9.64 12.70 11.14
C SER A 116 10.39 11.50 11.75
N TYR A 117 10.36 10.33 11.09
CA TYR A 117 11.02 9.12 11.58
C TYR A 117 12.44 8.99 11.03
N GLU A 118 13.34 8.60 11.93
CA GLU A 118 14.68 8.11 11.61
C GLU A 118 14.82 6.64 12.02
N VAL A 119 15.45 5.84 11.18
CA VAL A 119 15.70 4.42 11.40
C VAL A 119 17.19 4.11 11.25
N GLU A 120 17.73 3.22 12.07
CA GLU A 120 19.08 2.71 11.92
C GLU A 120 19.01 1.28 11.37
N LEU A 121 19.61 1.05 10.22
CA LEU A 121 19.72 -0.27 9.59
C LEU A 121 21.19 -0.56 9.31
N ASP A 122 21.68 -1.66 9.86
CA ASP A 122 23.04 -2.17 9.63
C ASP A 122 24.13 -1.10 9.88
N GLY A 123 23.98 -0.33 10.96
CA GLY A 123 24.92 0.71 11.38
C GLY A 123 24.82 2.04 10.62
N LYS A 124 23.78 2.23 9.81
CA LYS A 124 23.53 3.48 9.07
C LYS A 124 22.15 4.04 9.39
N VAL A 125 22.12 5.34 9.70
CA VAL A 125 20.89 6.08 9.97
C VAL A 125 20.29 6.61 8.67
N TYR A 126 18.97 6.50 8.55
CA TYR A 126 18.17 6.99 7.44
C TYR A 126 16.98 7.77 7.98
N GLN A 127 16.75 8.96 7.45
CA GLN A 127 15.41 9.55 7.49
C GLN A 127 14.52 8.76 6.52
N VAL A 128 13.34 8.35 6.97
CA VAL A 128 12.38 7.64 6.11
C VAL A 128 11.82 8.61 5.08
N LYS A 129 11.78 8.21 3.81
CA LYS A 129 11.28 9.04 2.71
C LYS A 129 10.04 8.44 2.08
N SER A 130 9.02 9.25 1.86
CA SER A 130 7.89 8.87 1.00
C SER A 130 8.37 8.57 -0.43
N ILE A 131 7.85 7.50 -1.05
CA ILE A 131 8.09 7.20 -2.47
C ILE A 131 7.20 8.12 -3.33
N ARG A 132 7.77 9.22 -3.81
CA ARG A 132 7.00 10.37 -4.33
C ARG A 132 6.17 10.12 -5.60
N ASN A 133 6.45 9.04 -6.31
CA ASN A 133 5.77 8.59 -7.53
C ASN A 133 4.83 7.40 -7.28
N LEU A 134 4.61 7.01 -6.03
CA LEU A 134 3.53 6.11 -5.61
C LEU A 134 2.51 6.89 -4.79
N ASN A 135 1.27 6.45 -4.84
CA ASN A 135 0.13 7.23 -4.38
C ASN A 135 -1.03 6.30 -4.02
N GLY A 136 -1.91 6.73 -3.13
CA GLY A 136 -3.24 6.12 -3.03
C GLY A 136 -4.14 6.55 -4.18
N HIS A 137 -5.38 6.06 -4.20
CA HIS A 137 -6.29 6.29 -5.32
C HIS A 137 -7.76 6.12 -4.96
N SER A 138 -8.60 6.80 -5.73
CA SER A 138 -10.04 6.53 -5.75
C SER A 138 -10.35 5.15 -6.34
N ILE A 139 -11.42 4.51 -5.85
CA ILE A 139 -11.93 3.20 -6.27
C ILE A 139 -13.37 3.36 -6.76
N SER A 140 -13.75 2.60 -7.79
CA SER A 140 -15.12 2.52 -8.31
C SER A 140 -15.49 1.05 -8.60
N PRO A 141 -16.78 0.73 -8.82
CA PRO A 141 -17.19 -0.62 -9.16
C PRO A 141 -16.37 -1.20 -10.32
N TYR A 142 -15.69 -2.33 -10.07
CA TYR A 142 -14.81 -3.02 -11.03
C TYR A 142 -13.65 -2.18 -11.57
N ARG A 143 -13.30 -1.08 -10.91
CA ARG A 143 -12.22 -0.18 -11.33
C ARG A 143 -11.37 0.20 -10.13
N ILE A 144 -10.21 -0.46 -10.01
CA ILE A 144 -9.26 -0.25 -8.91
C ILE A 144 -8.77 1.20 -8.85
N HIS A 145 -8.37 1.77 -9.99
CA HIS A 145 -7.97 3.18 -10.09
C HIS A 145 -9.06 4.01 -10.83
N ALA A 146 -9.88 4.73 -10.08
CA ALA A 146 -11.06 5.42 -10.60
C ALA A 146 -10.80 6.83 -11.17
N GLY A 147 -9.59 7.38 -11.01
CA GLY A 147 -9.12 8.58 -11.70
C GLY A 147 -8.52 9.66 -10.79
N LYS A 148 -8.92 9.73 -9.52
CA LYS A 148 -8.26 10.58 -8.52
C LYS A 148 -7.13 9.83 -7.83
N THR A 149 -6.05 10.56 -7.55
CA THR A 149 -4.81 10.05 -6.95
C THR A 149 -4.53 10.79 -5.64
N VAL A 150 -4.30 10.05 -4.55
CA VAL A 150 -3.99 10.60 -3.22
C VAL A 150 -2.47 10.70 -3.08
N PRO A 151 -1.87 11.89 -3.15
CA PRO A 151 -0.43 12.03 -3.01
C PRO A 151 0.03 11.63 -1.60
N ILE A 152 1.30 11.24 -1.49
CA ILE A 152 1.98 10.96 -0.20
C ILE A 152 3.15 11.92 0.07
N VAL A 153 3.21 12.98 -0.73
CA VAL A 153 4.14 14.11 -0.65
C VAL A 153 3.39 15.41 -0.90
N LYS A 154 3.92 16.51 -0.39
CA LYS A 154 3.41 17.87 -0.67
C LYS A 154 3.58 18.24 -2.16
N GLY A 155 2.77 19.19 -2.64
CA GLY A 155 2.89 19.78 -3.98
C GLY A 155 2.04 19.11 -5.07
N GLY A 156 1.05 18.31 -4.68
CA GLY A 156 0.04 17.73 -5.59
C GLY A 156 -1.10 18.69 -5.96
N GLU A 157 -2.10 18.19 -6.68
CA GLU A 157 -3.28 18.95 -7.08
C GLU A 157 -4.22 19.24 -5.89
N ALA A 158 -4.85 20.41 -5.91
CA ALA A 158 -5.87 20.83 -4.94
C ALA A 158 -7.27 20.24 -5.22
N THR A 159 -7.33 19.14 -5.98
CA THR A 159 -8.55 18.35 -6.18
C THR A 159 -9.07 17.88 -4.82
N VAL A 160 -10.39 17.90 -4.63
CA VAL A 160 -11.01 17.52 -3.35
C VAL A 160 -11.59 16.11 -3.39
N MET A 161 -11.66 15.46 -2.22
CA MET A 161 -12.49 14.28 -2.01
C MET A 161 -13.96 14.69 -1.98
N GLU A 162 -14.80 13.93 -2.66
CA GLU A 162 -16.24 14.18 -2.77
C GLU A 162 -17.04 13.14 -1.96
N GLU A 163 -18.27 13.51 -1.60
CA GLU A 163 -19.19 12.59 -0.92
C GLU A 163 -19.42 11.31 -1.73
N ASN A 164 -19.48 10.16 -1.05
CA ASN A 164 -19.71 8.82 -1.63
C ASN A 164 -18.58 8.29 -2.52
N GLU A 165 -17.40 8.92 -2.54
CA GLU A 165 -16.20 8.31 -3.11
C GLU A 165 -15.58 7.27 -2.18
N PHE A 166 -14.90 6.28 -2.77
CA PHE A 166 -14.12 5.27 -2.06
C PHE A 166 -12.65 5.46 -2.40
N TYR A 167 -11.76 5.29 -1.43
CA TYR A 167 -10.33 5.48 -1.61
C TYR A 167 -9.53 4.34 -0.98
N ALA A 168 -8.47 3.92 -1.67
CA ALA A 168 -7.32 3.28 -1.06
C ALA A 168 -6.39 4.38 -0.53
N ILE A 169 -6.14 4.37 0.78
CA ILE A 169 -5.14 5.23 1.41
C ILE A 169 -3.94 4.35 1.73
N GLU A 170 -2.90 4.48 0.92
CA GLU A 170 -1.67 3.70 1.01
C GLU A 170 -0.47 4.64 1.00
N THR A 171 0.57 4.27 1.75
CA THR A 171 1.81 5.04 1.84
C THR A 171 3.00 4.12 1.75
N PHE A 172 4.10 4.63 1.22
CA PHE A 172 5.31 3.87 0.97
C PHE A 172 6.52 4.61 1.48
N GLY A 173 7.16 4.06 2.52
CA GLY A 173 8.42 4.57 3.07
C GLY A 173 9.62 3.84 2.47
N SER A 174 10.69 4.59 2.21
CA SER A 174 11.93 4.06 1.64
C SER A 174 13.16 4.65 2.34
N THR A 175 14.19 3.82 2.51
CA THR A 175 15.55 4.25 2.88
C THR A 175 16.43 4.57 1.66
N GLY A 176 15.87 4.41 0.45
CA GLY A 176 16.52 4.70 -0.83
C GLY A 176 16.30 6.14 -1.30
N ARG A 177 16.04 6.30 -2.60
CA ARG A 177 15.84 7.62 -3.25
C ARG A 177 14.44 8.21 -3.07
N GLY A 178 13.48 7.44 -2.54
CA GLY A 178 12.07 7.82 -2.45
C GLY A 178 11.42 8.02 -3.82
N GLN A 179 11.77 7.16 -4.79
CA GLN A 179 11.38 7.18 -6.21
C GLN A 179 11.41 5.79 -6.81
#